data_AF-A0AAN7X0Z0-F1
#
_entry.id   AF-A0AAN7X0Z0-F1
#
_cell.length_a   1.000
_cell.length_b   1.000
_cell.length_c   1.000
_cell.angle_alpha   90.00
_cell.angle_beta   90.00
_cell.angle_gamma   90.00
#
_symmetry.space_group_name_H-M   'P 1'
#
loop_
_entity.id
_entity.type
_entity.pdbx_description
1 polymer ?
#
loop_
_entity_poly.entity_id
_entity_poly.type
_entity_poly.pdbx_seq_one_letter_code
_entity_poly.pdbx_strand_id
1 'polypeptide(L)'
;MPQLSNVRAAPPFDLSMGQGSSGSYSGSGVHEGWGNNSQWARPKIRLPPISLPKFSGDRRDYWRWKAEWESIQAQAEPTGSRECKKLHLLDSIGEAVRNELRLLRCRDANDIFRELENRYGDKAQTAEEIVVELQSRPVVRNHQSRETLELILAVERAALDLTDLGCVDAIQNQLVIRSLESKLPDIMKREWLMYVRNPVNSVHSGNHFDSCCSWKTKSRYL
;
A
#
# COMPACT_ATOMS: atom_id res chain seq x y z
N MET A 1 1.71 58.68 3.88
CA MET A 1 2.11 59.48 2.69
C MET A 1 3.57 59.18 2.40
N PRO A 2 4.00 59.05 1.12
CA PRO A 2 3.49 58.31 -0.06
C PRO A 2 4.36 57.04 -0.29
N GLN A 3 4.42 56.26 -1.40
CA GLN A 3 3.50 55.73 -2.44
C GLN A 3 4.18 54.43 -2.96
N LEU A 4 3.54 53.25 -3.01
CA LEU A 4 2.74 52.68 -4.12
C LEU A 4 3.51 52.27 -5.40
N SER A 5 3.50 50.96 -5.73
CA SER A 5 3.48 50.37 -7.11
C SER A 5 3.74 48.85 -7.05
N ASN A 6 3.33 48.01 -8.01
CA ASN A 6 1.99 47.91 -8.61
C ASN A 6 1.72 46.41 -8.98
N VAL A 7 0.45 46.06 -9.18
CA VAL A 7 -0.08 44.71 -9.42
C VAL A 7 0.17 44.20 -10.85
N ARG A 8 0.39 42.89 -11.03
CA ARG A 8 -0.16 42.17 -12.19
C ARG A 8 -0.50 40.70 -11.86
N ALA A 9 -1.78 40.44 -11.59
CA ALA A 9 -2.34 39.10 -11.57
C ALA A 9 -2.75 38.66 -12.99
N ALA A 10 -2.71 37.36 -13.26
CA ALA A 10 -3.21 36.77 -14.51
C ALA A 10 -4.70 36.39 -14.38
N PRO A 11 -5.57 36.69 -15.38
CA PRO A 11 -6.97 36.30 -15.36
C PRO A 11 -7.19 34.83 -15.78
N PRO A 12 -8.30 34.20 -15.36
CA PRO A 12 -8.65 32.83 -15.72
C PRO A 12 -9.24 32.74 -17.15
N PHE A 13 -9.08 31.58 -17.79
CA PHE A 13 -9.79 31.24 -19.02
C PHE A 13 -11.10 30.52 -18.68
N ASP A 14 -12.22 31.12 -19.09
CA ASP A 14 -13.56 30.54 -19.05
C ASP A 14 -14.03 30.28 -20.49
N LEU A 15 -14.48 29.07 -20.79
CA LEU A 15 -14.92 28.64 -22.12
C LEU A 15 -16.43 28.43 -22.12
N SER A 16 -17.15 29.55 -22.18
CA SER A 16 -18.61 29.56 -22.34
C SER A 16 -19.03 29.10 -23.75
N MET A 17 -20.05 28.24 -23.82
CA MET A 17 -20.63 27.76 -25.08
C MET A 17 -21.45 28.85 -25.77
N GLY A 18 -21.11 29.17 -27.03
CA GLY A 18 -21.97 29.89 -27.95
C GLY A 18 -22.79 28.94 -28.81
N GLN A 19 -24.11 28.96 -28.70
CA GLN A 19 -25.01 28.25 -29.63
C GLN A 19 -25.22 29.02 -30.94
N GLY A 20 -25.52 28.28 -32.00
CA GLY A 20 -26.48 28.71 -33.03
C GLY A 20 -25.93 29.37 -34.28
N SER A 21 -26.01 28.67 -35.41
CA SER A 21 -27.05 28.98 -36.41
C SER A 21 -27.06 27.97 -37.56
N SER A 22 -28.27 27.65 -38.01
CA SER A 22 -28.55 26.84 -39.21
C SER A 22 -28.29 27.63 -40.50
N GLY A 23 -27.66 27.00 -41.49
CA GLY A 23 -27.56 27.52 -42.85
C GLY A 23 -27.60 26.37 -43.86
N SER A 24 -28.68 26.28 -44.64
CA SER A 24 -28.86 25.24 -45.65
C SER A 24 -28.44 25.74 -47.03
N TYR A 25 -27.66 24.97 -47.78
CA TYR A 25 -27.71 25.03 -49.24
C TYR A 25 -27.45 23.63 -49.84
N SER A 26 -28.24 23.31 -50.86
CA SER A 26 -28.14 22.06 -51.61
C SER A 26 -27.24 22.24 -52.83
N GLY A 27 -26.46 21.22 -53.19
CA GLY A 27 -25.62 21.22 -54.39
C GLY A 27 -25.21 19.82 -54.78
N SER A 28 -25.96 19.20 -55.69
CA SER A 28 -25.67 17.85 -56.19
C SER A 28 -24.45 17.82 -57.09
N GLY A 29 -23.51 16.91 -56.81
CA GLY A 29 -22.36 16.64 -57.67
C GLY A 29 -21.90 15.20 -57.49
N VAL A 30 -22.21 14.34 -58.45
CA VAL A 30 -21.73 12.95 -58.51
C VAL A 30 -20.50 12.93 -59.40
N HIS A 31 -19.35 12.45 -58.91
CA HIS A 31 -18.50 11.48 -59.61
C HIS A 31 -17.32 11.01 -58.73
N GLU A 32 -16.95 9.74 -58.93
CA GLU A 32 -15.63 9.13 -58.71
C GLU A 32 -14.93 9.19 -57.33
N GLY A 33 -14.96 8.03 -56.66
CA GLY A 33 -13.77 7.18 -56.62
C GLY A 33 -12.83 7.30 -55.41
N TRP A 34 -12.36 6.12 -54.94
CA TRP A 34 -11.19 5.97 -54.06
C TRP A 34 -11.31 6.52 -52.62
N GLY A 35 -12.50 6.40 -52.02
CA GLY A 35 -12.67 6.45 -50.56
C GLY A 35 -12.06 5.23 -49.85
N ASN A 36 -10.72 5.14 -49.84
CA ASN A 36 -9.97 4.05 -49.19
C ASN A 36 -9.95 4.24 -47.66
N ASN A 37 -11.14 4.21 -47.06
CA ASN A 37 -11.35 4.38 -45.64
C ASN A 37 -11.00 3.06 -44.93
N SER A 38 -9.70 2.80 -44.77
CA SER A 38 -9.19 1.98 -43.69
C SER A 38 -9.60 2.64 -42.37
N GLN A 39 -10.83 2.34 -41.96
CA GLN A 39 -11.38 2.73 -40.68
C GLN A 39 -10.59 1.97 -39.63
N TRP A 40 -9.46 2.55 -39.20
CA TRP A 40 -8.63 2.05 -38.11
C TRP A 40 -9.52 1.97 -36.87
N ALA A 41 -10.13 0.80 -36.67
CA ALA A 41 -10.99 0.53 -35.55
C ALA A 41 -10.15 0.69 -34.29
N ARG A 42 -10.27 1.86 -33.63
CA ARG A 42 -9.51 2.17 -32.43
C ARG A 42 -9.72 1.01 -31.46
N PRO A 43 -8.67 0.29 -31.04
CA PRO A 43 -8.83 -0.88 -30.20
C PRO A 43 -9.58 -0.44 -28.95
N LYS A 44 -10.81 -0.94 -28.78
CA LYS A 44 -11.69 -0.56 -27.68
C LYS A 44 -11.26 -1.36 -26.45
N ILE A 45 -10.11 -0.98 -25.90
CA ILE A 45 -9.51 -1.58 -24.71
C ILE A 45 -10.54 -1.48 -23.58
N ARG A 46 -11.18 -2.61 -23.27
CA ARG A 46 -11.99 -2.76 -22.08
C ARG A 46 -11.05 -3.17 -20.96
N LEU A 47 -10.54 -2.19 -20.23
CA LEU A 47 -9.88 -2.47 -18.95
C LEU A 47 -10.93 -3.13 -18.03
N PRO A 48 -10.59 -4.22 -17.32
CA PRO A 48 -11.47 -4.75 -16.30
C PRO A 48 -11.74 -3.68 -15.24
N PRO A 49 -12.97 -3.57 -14.69
CA PRO A 49 -13.24 -2.64 -13.60
C PRO A 49 -12.28 -2.91 -12.43
N ILE A 50 -11.72 -1.84 -11.85
CA ILE A 50 -10.90 -1.96 -10.64
C ILE A 50 -11.82 -2.46 -9.52
N SER A 51 -11.58 -3.69 -9.06
CA SER A 51 -12.29 -4.27 -7.92
C SER A 51 -11.72 -3.73 -6.62
N LEU A 52 -12.58 -3.36 -5.67
CA LEU A 52 -12.15 -3.00 -4.33
C LEU A 52 -11.49 -4.20 -3.63
N PRO A 53 -10.41 -3.99 -2.85
CA PRO A 53 -9.68 -5.06 -2.19
C PRO A 53 -10.56 -5.72 -1.13
N LYS A 54 -10.47 -7.04 -0.99
CA LYS A 54 -11.28 -7.81 -0.05
C LYS A 54 -10.58 -7.99 1.30
N PHE A 55 -11.26 -7.67 2.40
CA PHE A 55 -10.78 -7.91 3.76
C PHE A 55 -11.18 -9.29 4.28
N SER A 56 -10.19 -10.09 4.67
CA SER A 56 -10.36 -11.45 5.20
C SER A 56 -10.61 -11.50 6.72
N GLY A 57 -10.22 -10.45 7.46
CA GLY A 57 -10.15 -10.46 8.92
C GLY A 57 -8.75 -10.63 9.51
N ASP A 58 -7.67 -10.55 8.71
CA ASP A 58 -6.31 -10.48 9.26
C ASP A 58 -6.04 -9.11 9.91
N ARG A 59 -5.62 -9.11 11.18
CA ARG A 59 -5.27 -7.90 11.94
C ARG A 59 -4.07 -7.17 11.35
N ARG A 60 -3.09 -7.88 10.78
CA ARG A 60 -1.88 -7.27 10.18
C ARG A 60 -2.21 -6.53 8.90
N ASP A 61 -3.09 -7.10 8.08
CA ASP A 61 -3.51 -6.51 6.81
C ASP A 61 -4.52 -5.37 6.96
N TYR A 62 -5.19 -5.23 8.12
CA TYR A 62 -6.31 -4.28 8.29
C TYR A 62 -5.96 -2.84 7.90
N TRP A 63 -4.84 -2.31 8.38
CA TRP A 63 -4.45 -0.93 8.12
C TRP A 63 -4.03 -0.69 6.66
N ARG A 64 -3.34 -1.67 6.05
CA ARG A 64 -2.98 -1.64 4.63
C ARG A 64 -4.21 -1.71 3.74
N TRP A 65 -5.09 -2.69 4.00
CA TRP A 65 -6.37 -2.84 3.30
C TRP A 65 -7.22 -1.58 3.41
N LYS A 66 -7.35 -0.98 4.60
CA LYS A 66 -8.13 0.24 4.80
C LYS A 66 -7.59 1.38 3.94
N ALA A 67 -6.27 1.63 3.97
CA ALA A 67 -5.64 2.69 3.20
C ALA A 67 -5.78 2.48 1.68
N GLU A 68 -5.60 1.25 1.19
CA GLU A 68 -5.80 0.88 -0.21
C GLU A 68 -7.28 1.06 -0.63
N TRP A 69 -8.21 0.57 0.18
CA TRP A 69 -9.65 0.68 -0.06
C TRP A 69 -10.12 2.13 -0.09
N GLU A 70 -9.70 2.97 0.86
CA GLU A 70 -10.03 4.39 0.90
C GLU A 70 -9.45 5.14 -0.30
N SER A 71 -8.22 4.82 -0.71
CA SER A 71 -7.59 5.38 -1.91
C SER A 71 -8.34 5.02 -3.20
N ILE A 72 -8.70 3.75 -3.39
CA ILE A 72 -9.44 3.29 -4.59
C ILE A 72 -10.86 3.86 -4.59
N GLN A 73 -11.58 3.85 -3.46
CA GLN A 73 -12.94 4.40 -3.37
C GLN A 73 -12.96 5.91 -3.63
N ALA A 74 -11.94 6.67 -3.18
CA ALA A 74 -11.83 8.10 -3.46
C ALA A 74 -11.60 8.40 -4.96
N GLN A 75 -10.91 7.50 -5.68
CA GLN A 75 -10.70 7.62 -7.13
C GLN A 75 -11.91 7.15 -7.94
N ALA A 76 -12.61 6.10 -7.48
CA ALA A 76 -13.74 5.50 -8.17
C ALA A 76 -15.03 6.33 -8.08
N GLU A 77 -15.33 6.90 -6.90
CA GLU A 77 -16.56 7.67 -6.66
C GLU A 77 -16.32 8.95 -5.82
N PRO A 78 -15.65 9.97 -6.38
CA PRO A 78 -15.38 11.24 -5.67
C PRO A 78 -16.65 12.02 -5.27
N THR A 79 -17.79 11.72 -5.90
CA THR A 79 -19.13 12.29 -5.59
C THR A 79 -20.15 11.22 -5.15
N GLY A 80 -19.68 10.02 -4.77
CA GLY A 80 -20.55 8.89 -4.42
C GLY A 80 -21.46 9.15 -3.22
N SER A 81 -22.64 8.53 -3.22
CA SER A 81 -23.57 8.60 -2.09
C SER A 81 -23.02 7.84 -0.86
N ARG A 82 -23.48 8.23 0.33
CA ARG A 82 -23.14 7.55 1.60
C ARG A 82 -23.58 6.08 1.60
N GLU A 83 -24.68 5.81 0.91
CA GLU A 83 -25.30 4.50 0.72
C GLU A 83 -24.46 3.62 -0.23
N CYS A 84 -23.98 4.15 -1.36
CA CYS A 84 -23.03 3.44 -2.23
C CYS A 84 -21.75 3.07 -1.49
N LYS A 85 -21.13 4.03 -0.79
CA LYS A 85 -19.91 3.79 0.01
C LYS A 85 -20.12 2.66 1.03
N LYS A 86 -21.29 2.60 1.68
CA LYS A 86 -21.64 1.53 2.63
C LYS A 86 -21.76 0.16 1.92
N LEU A 87 -22.46 0.10 0.79
CA LEU A 87 -22.64 -1.16 0.04
C LEU A 87 -21.31 -1.70 -0.48
N HIS A 88 -20.47 -0.82 -1.05
CA HIS A 88 -19.12 -1.16 -1.50
C HIS A 88 -18.24 -1.66 -0.36
N LEU A 89 -18.30 -1.01 0.81
CA LEU A 89 -17.55 -1.44 1.98
C LEU A 89 -18.02 -2.81 2.49
N LEU A 90 -19.32 -3.05 2.56
CA LEU A 90 -19.88 -4.35 2.93
C LEU A 90 -19.48 -5.45 1.93
N ASP A 91 -19.56 -5.22 0.62
CA ASP A 91 -19.08 -6.18 -0.37
C ASP A 91 -17.57 -6.47 -0.21
N SER A 92 -16.79 -5.45 0.16
CA SER A 92 -15.35 -5.55 0.37
C SER A 92 -14.95 -6.31 1.64
N ILE A 93 -15.86 -6.67 2.53
CA ILE A 93 -15.57 -7.38 3.79
C ILE A 93 -16.05 -8.84 3.71
N GLY A 94 -15.18 -9.78 4.07
CA GLY A 94 -15.47 -11.21 4.12
C GLY A 94 -16.66 -11.55 5.01
N GLU A 95 -17.46 -12.53 4.59
CA GLU A 95 -18.75 -12.83 5.23
C GLU A 95 -18.64 -13.17 6.72
N ALA A 96 -17.60 -13.92 7.11
CA ALA A 96 -17.32 -14.24 8.51
C ALA A 96 -17.21 -12.99 9.39
N VAL A 97 -16.43 -11.98 8.94
CA VAL A 97 -16.24 -10.71 9.65
C VAL A 97 -17.54 -9.90 9.68
N ARG A 98 -18.31 -9.89 8.58
CA ARG A 98 -19.63 -9.21 8.53
C ARG A 98 -20.61 -9.79 9.54
N ASN A 99 -20.63 -11.11 9.68
CA ASN A 99 -21.55 -11.82 10.57
C ASN A 99 -21.11 -11.72 12.04
N GLU A 100 -19.81 -11.86 12.33
CA GLU A 100 -19.24 -11.73 13.68
C GLU A 100 -19.51 -10.34 14.26
N LEU A 101 -19.17 -9.28 13.51
CA LEU A 101 -19.35 -7.88 13.95
C LEU A 101 -20.75 -7.32 13.65
N ARG A 102 -21.65 -8.13 13.05
CA ARG A 102 -23.03 -7.76 12.70
C ARG A 102 -23.14 -6.48 11.85
N LEU A 103 -22.18 -6.27 10.93
CA LEU A 103 -21.96 -5.01 10.20
C LEU A 103 -23.15 -4.54 9.36
N LEU A 104 -24.07 -5.45 9.00
CA LEU A 104 -25.34 -5.10 8.33
C LEU A 104 -26.22 -4.16 9.17
N ARG A 105 -26.05 -4.11 10.50
CA ARG A 105 -26.79 -3.24 11.42
C ARG A 105 -26.22 -1.82 11.54
N CYS A 106 -24.97 -1.60 11.12
CA CYS A 106 -24.34 -0.28 11.10
C CYS A 106 -25.14 0.68 10.20
N ARG A 107 -25.23 1.97 10.54
CA ARG A 107 -26.04 2.91 9.74
C ARG A 107 -25.36 3.22 8.42
N ASP A 108 -24.06 3.50 8.45
CA ASP A 108 -23.24 3.90 7.30
C ASP A 108 -21.86 3.25 7.29
N ALA A 109 -20.99 3.69 6.37
CA ALA A 109 -19.61 3.22 6.26
C ALA A 109 -18.72 3.61 7.46
N ASN A 110 -19.00 4.72 8.14
CA ASN A 110 -18.18 5.19 9.27
C ASN A 110 -18.46 4.35 10.53
N ASP A 111 -19.71 3.97 10.77
CA ASP A 111 -20.07 2.98 11.79
C ASP A 111 -19.40 1.63 11.54
N ILE A 112 -19.31 1.19 10.27
CA ILE A 112 -18.61 -0.06 9.90
C ILE A 112 -17.12 0.05 10.20
N PHE A 113 -16.47 1.15 9.78
CA PHE A 113 -15.06 1.37 10.09
C PHE A 113 -14.79 1.45 11.59
N ARG A 114 -15.67 2.07 12.39
CA ARG A 114 -15.53 2.08 13.85
C ARG A 114 -15.54 0.67 14.44
N GLU A 115 -16.47 -0.21 14.04
CA GLU A 115 -16.47 -1.58 14.58
C GLU A 115 -15.32 -2.45 14.06
N LEU A 116 -14.79 -2.17 12.86
CA LEU A 116 -13.54 -2.77 12.39
C LEU A 116 -12.34 -2.26 13.19
N GLU A 117 -12.23 -0.96 13.47
CA GLU A 117 -11.17 -0.38 14.30
C GLU A 117 -11.22 -0.90 15.74
N ASN A 118 -12.41 -1.05 16.32
CA ASN A 118 -12.61 -1.63 17.65
C ASN A 118 -12.09 -3.08 17.77
N ARG A 119 -11.94 -3.82 16.66
CA ARG A 119 -11.54 -5.24 16.66
C ARG A 119 -10.24 -5.58 15.94
N TYR A 120 -9.81 -4.73 15.01
CA TYR A 120 -8.62 -4.90 14.16
C TYR A 120 -7.70 -3.66 14.16
N GLY A 121 -8.13 -2.56 14.79
CA GLY A 121 -7.41 -1.28 14.78
C GLY A 121 -6.29 -1.16 15.83
N ASP A 122 -6.15 -2.08 16.78
CA ASP A 122 -5.08 -2.01 17.78
C ASP A 122 -3.70 -2.30 17.15
N LYS A 123 -3.04 -1.21 16.75
CA LYS A 123 -1.68 -1.20 16.19
C LYS A 123 -0.64 -1.70 17.19
N ALA A 124 -0.79 -1.37 18.48
CA ALA A 124 0.17 -1.73 19.51
C ALA A 124 0.11 -3.22 19.80
N GLN A 125 -1.09 -3.79 19.99
CA GLN A 125 -1.30 -5.22 20.14
C GLN A 125 -0.83 -5.99 18.90
N THR A 126 -1.15 -5.51 17.69
CA THR A 126 -0.72 -6.18 16.45
C THR A 126 0.80 -6.16 16.29
N ALA A 127 1.46 -5.06 16.64
CA ALA A 127 2.92 -4.94 16.66
C ALA A 127 3.56 -5.87 17.71
N GLU A 128 2.98 -5.96 18.91
CA GLU A 128 3.42 -6.89 19.96
C GLU A 128 3.32 -8.35 19.49
N GLU A 129 2.21 -8.75 18.87
CA GLU A 129 2.04 -10.10 18.31
C GLU A 129 3.06 -10.42 17.21
N ILE A 130 3.40 -9.45 16.34
CA ILE A 130 4.47 -9.61 15.34
C ILE A 130 5.83 -9.82 16.02
N VAL A 131 6.17 -9.02 17.03
CA VAL A 131 7.43 -9.14 17.76
C VAL A 131 7.51 -10.46 18.53
N VAL A 132 6.44 -10.89 19.19
CA VAL A 132 6.37 -12.17 19.91
C VAL A 132 6.48 -13.35 18.97
N GLU A 133 5.81 -13.34 17.81
CA GLU A 133 5.98 -14.39 16.80
C GLU A 133 7.45 -14.46 16.36
N LEU A 134 8.05 -13.32 16.01
CA LEU A 134 9.44 -13.21 15.57
C LEU A 134 10.44 -13.68 16.65
N GLN A 135 10.18 -13.36 17.92
CA GLN A 135 10.95 -13.79 19.08
C GLN A 135 10.71 -15.26 19.47
N SER A 136 9.59 -15.89 19.10
CA SER A 136 9.33 -17.32 19.34
C SER A 136 10.04 -18.27 18.36
N ARG A 137 10.47 -17.77 17.19
CA ARG A 137 11.12 -18.58 16.14
C ARG A 137 12.37 -19.32 16.65
N PRO A 138 12.64 -20.56 16.21
CA PRO A 138 13.77 -21.35 16.68
C PRO A 138 15.13 -20.78 16.22
N VAL A 139 16.20 -21.18 16.91
CA VAL A 139 17.59 -20.95 16.48
C VAL A 139 17.91 -21.84 15.29
N VAL A 140 18.43 -21.26 14.21
CA VAL A 140 18.81 -21.98 12.99
C VAL A 140 20.25 -22.46 13.11
N ARG A 141 20.49 -23.74 12.81
CA ARG A 141 21.82 -24.36 12.86
C ARG A 141 22.55 -24.17 11.53
N ASN A 142 23.87 -24.36 11.55
CA ASN A 142 24.68 -24.36 10.33
C ASN A 142 24.19 -25.47 9.37
N HIS A 143 24.23 -25.19 8.06
CA HIS A 143 23.73 -26.05 6.97
C HIS A 143 22.20 -26.19 6.85
N GLN A 144 21.41 -25.45 7.64
CA GLN A 144 19.95 -25.35 7.50
C GLN A 144 19.54 -24.18 6.60
N SER A 145 19.85 -24.28 5.29
CA SER A 145 19.65 -23.18 4.33
C SER A 145 18.18 -22.78 4.15
N ARG A 146 17.26 -23.75 4.25
CA ARG A 146 15.82 -23.50 4.13
C ARG A 146 15.30 -22.72 5.35
N GLU A 147 15.62 -23.18 6.54
CA GLU A 147 15.22 -22.56 7.80
C GLU A 147 15.87 -21.18 7.97
N THR A 148 17.08 -21.00 7.43
CA THR A 148 17.73 -19.68 7.31
C THR A 148 16.92 -18.73 6.43
N LEU A 149 16.47 -19.19 5.26
CA LEU A 149 15.61 -18.42 4.37
C LEU A 149 14.25 -18.11 5.01
N GLU A 150 13.61 -19.09 5.65
CA GLU A 150 12.33 -18.92 6.36
C GLU A 150 12.44 -17.91 7.53
N LEU A 151 13.59 -17.87 8.24
CA LEU A 151 13.87 -16.83 9.25
C LEU A 151 14.04 -15.45 8.61
N ILE A 152 14.76 -15.34 7.50
CA ILE A 152 14.99 -14.04 6.83
C ILE A 152 13.68 -13.49 6.25
N LEU A 153 12.91 -14.29 5.52
CA LEU A 153 11.61 -13.89 4.96
C LEU A 153 10.62 -13.46 6.07
N ALA A 154 10.68 -14.09 7.23
CA ALA A 154 9.87 -13.68 8.38
C ALA A 154 10.30 -12.34 8.99
N VAL A 155 11.61 -12.06 9.06
CA VAL A 155 12.12 -10.74 9.48
C VAL A 155 11.74 -9.67 8.47
N GLU A 156 11.86 -9.95 7.17
CA GLU A 156 11.46 -9.02 6.09
C GLU A 156 9.96 -8.73 6.13
N ARG A 157 9.11 -9.76 6.28
CA ARG A 157 7.67 -9.58 6.46
C ARG A 157 7.33 -8.79 7.71
N ALA A 158 7.91 -9.14 8.86
CA ALA A 158 7.68 -8.42 10.12
C ALA A 158 8.10 -6.94 10.03
N ALA A 159 9.19 -6.63 9.34
CA ALA A 159 9.63 -5.24 9.11
C ALA A 159 8.62 -4.46 8.24
N LEU A 160 8.08 -5.07 7.18
CA LEU A 160 7.03 -4.48 6.35
C LEU A 160 5.73 -4.28 7.13
N ASP A 161 5.23 -5.34 7.80
CA ASP A 161 4.00 -5.29 8.62
C ASP A 161 4.10 -4.17 9.69
N LEU A 162 5.24 -4.03 10.37
CA LEU A 162 5.48 -2.97 11.36
C LEU A 162 5.65 -1.58 10.75
N THR A 163 6.12 -1.48 9.50
CA THR A 163 6.20 -0.21 8.75
C THR A 163 4.81 0.27 8.36
N ASP A 164 3.95 -0.62 7.83
CA ASP A 164 2.55 -0.33 7.48
C ASP A 164 1.71 0.08 8.72
N LEU A 165 2.02 -0.49 9.89
CA LEU A 165 1.42 -0.08 11.17
C LEU A 165 1.95 1.28 11.67
N GLY A 166 3.16 1.69 11.29
CA GLY A 166 3.87 2.85 11.84
C GLY A 166 4.59 2.57 13.17
N CYS A 167 4.91 1.31 13.44
CA CYS A 167 5.52 0.81 14.69
C CYS A 167 6.96 0.33 14.48
N VAL A 168 7.74 1.03 13.65
CA VAL A 168 9.11 0.64 13.25
C VAL A 168 10.06 0.48 14.44
N ASP A 169 9.90 1.30 15.49
CA ASP A 169 10.68 1.23 16.73
C ASP A 169 10.63 -0.15 17.41
N ALA A 170 9.54 -0.92 17.20
CA ALA A 170 9.36 -2.24 17.78
C ALA A 170 10.40 -3.25 17.27
N ILE A 171 10.79 -3.20 15.99
CA ILE A 171 11.82 -4.10 15.43
C ILE A 171 13.24 -3.54 15.56
N GLN A 172 13.39 -2.21 15.64
CA GLN A 172 14.67 -1.54 15.92
C GLN A 172 15.09 -1.65 17.40
N ASN A 173 14.22 -2.14 18.28
CA ASN A 173 14.53 -2.42 19.68
C ASN A 173 15.74 -3.36 19.82
N GLN A 174 16.73 -2.95 20.60
CA GLN A 174 17.99 -3.69 20.78
C GLN A 174 17.79 -5.12 21.30
N LEU A 175 16.75 -5.39 22.10
CA LEU A 175 16.43 -6.75 22.56
C LEU A 175 15.92 -7.64 21.43
N VAL A 176 15.12 -7.08 20.51
CA VAL A 176 14.65 -7.78 19.31
C VAL A 176 15.82 -8.07 18.38
N ILE A 177 16.68 -7.07 18.15
CA ILE A 177 17.92 -7.23 17.36
C ILE A 177 18.81 -8.34 17.94
N ARG A 178 19.12 -8.32 19.24
CA ARG A 178 19.95 -9.35 19.90
C ARG A 178 19.30 -10.73 19.86
N SER A 179 17.98 -10.82 20.04
CA SER A 179 17.22 -12.06 19.87
C SER A 179 17.37 -12.62 18.45
N LEU A 180 17.19 -11.78 17.42
CA LEU A 180 17.37 -12.16 16.03
C LEU A 180 18.80 -12.60 15.69
N GLU A 181 19.82 -11.87 16.15
CA GLU A 181 21.23 -12.25 15.98
C GLU A 181 21.54 -13.61 16.59
N SER A 182 21.00 -13.91 17.79
CA SER A 182 21.24 -15.18 18.46
C SER A 182 20.72 -16.40 17.68
N LYS A 183 19.69 -16.19 16.83
CA LYS A 183 19.05 -17.23 16.00
C LYS A 183 19.75 -17.49 14.67
N LEU A 184 20.64 -16.61 14.23
CA LEU A 184 21.38 -16.81 12.98
C LEU A 184 22.36 -17.99 13.07
N PRO A 185 22.67 -18.70 11.98
CA PRO A 185 23.75 -19.67 11.94
C PRO A 185 25.10 -19.06 12.32
N ASP A 186 26.01 -19.83 12.90
CA ASP A 186 27.29 -19.33 13.41
C ASP A 186 28.24 -18.84 12.30
N ILE A 187 28.09 -19.40 11.09
CA ILE A 187 28.77 -18.91 9.89
C ILE A 187 28.34 -17.46 9.60
N MET A 188 27.02 -17.21 9.55
CA MET A 188 26.47 -15.87 9.34
C MET A 188 26.81 -14.91 10.49
N LYS A 189 26.77 -15.37 11.75
CA LYS A 189 27.21 -14.56 12.90
C LYS A 189 28.68 -14.12 12.75
N ARG A 190 29.56 -15.00 12.29
CA ARG A 190 30.98 -14.71 12.10
C ARG A 190 31.21 -13.68 10.99
N GLU A 191 30.55 -13.85 9.85
CA GLU A 191 30.62 -12.90 8.73
C GLU A 191 30.02 -11.53 9.10
N TRP A 192 28.89 -11.52 9.81
CA TRP A 192 28.27 -10.31 10.34
C TRP A 192 29.21 -9.58 11.32
N LEU A 193 29.87 -10.29 12.25
CA LEU A 193 30.86 -9.68 13.14
C LEU A 193 32.08 -9.12 12.39
N MET A 194 32.53 -9.75 11.31
CA MET A 194 33.56 -9.19 10.43
C MET A 194 33.05 -7.93 9.70
N TYR A 195 31.79 -7.93 9.25
CA TYR A 195 31.16 -6.78 8.60
C TYR A 195 31.02 -5.59 9.56
N VAL A 196 30.52 -5.80 10.79
CA VAL A 196 30.37 -4.76 11.83
C VAL A 196 31.73 -4.21 12.29
N ARG A 197 32.76 -5.06 12.38
CA ARG A 197 34.11 -4.64 12.82
C ARG A 197 34.87 -3.83 11.77
N ASN A 198 34.41 -3.80 10.52
CA ASN A 198 35.02 -2.99 9.47
C ASN A 198 34.56 -1.52 9.59
N PRO A 199 35.45 -0.56 9.90
CA PRO A 199 35.07 0.83 10.13
C PRO A 199 34.48 1.52 8.90
N VAL A 200 34.70 0.99 7.69
CA VAL A 200 34.10 1.49 6.44
C VAL A 200 32.58 1.32 6.42
N ASN A 201 32.03 0.35 7.16
CA ASN A 201 30.59 0.04 7.18
C ASN A 201 29.77 0.86 8.20
N SER A 202 30.44 1.66 9.05
CA SER A 202 29.83 2.61 10.01
C SER A 202 28.61 2.09 10.79
N VAL A 203 28.60 0.81 11.18
CA VAL A 203 27.49 0.21 11.92
C VAL A 203 27.47 0.71 13.36
N HIS A 204 26.35 1.31 13.78
CA HIS A 204 26.10 1.86 15.10
C HIS A 204 24.65 1.56 15.54
N SER A 205 24.34 1.64 16.83
CA SER A 205 23.06 1.15 17.39
C SER A 205 21.80 1.62 16.65
N GLY A 206 21.79 2.87 16.14
CA GLY A 206 20.68 3.44 15.38
C GLY A 206 20.54 3.04 13.90
N ASN A 207 21.53 2.40 13.27
CA ASN A 207 21.42 1.84 11.90
C ASN A 207 21.55 0.31 11.87
N HIS A 208 21.77 -0.32 13.03
CA HIS A 208 22.19 -1.71 13.16
C HIS A 208 21.21 -2.71 12.52
N PHE A 209 19.89 -2.48 12.63
CA PHE A 209 18.88 -3.33 11.99
C PHE A 209 18.93 -3.22 10.46
N ASP A 210 19.01 -2.00 9.94
CA ASP A 210 19.03 -1.72 8.49
C ASP A 210 20.34 -2.22 7.85
N SER A 211 21.47 -2.02 8.52
CA SER A 211 22.76 -2.60 8.14
C SER A 211 22.73 -4.12 8.12
N CYS A 212 22.07 -4.77 9.09
CA CYS A 212 21.92 -6.23 9.14
C CYS A 212 21.05 -6.75 7.98
N CYS A 213 19.95 -6.05 7.66
CA CYS A 213 19.10 -6.40 6.53
C CYS A 213 19.81 -6.16 5.19
N SER A 214 20.47 -5.02 5.01
CA SER A 214 21.27 -4.69 3.82
C SER A 214 22.41 -5.68 3.57
N TRP A 215 23.11 -6.11 4.64
CA TRP A 215 24.14 -7.13 4.56
C TRP A 215 23.57 -8.48 4.10
N LYS A 216 22.45 -8.95 4.69
CA LYS A 216 21.78 -10.19 4.26
C LYS A 216 21.35 -10.17 2.79
N THR A 217 20.87 -9.04 2.28
CA THR A 217 20.53 -8.89 0.86
C THR A 217 21.76 -9.03 -0.02
N LYS A 218 22.90 -8.42 0.35
CA LYS A 218 24.17 -8.57 -0.40
C LYS A 218 24.69 -10.00 -0.37
N SER A 219 24.68 -10.65 0.79
CA SER A 219 25.09 -12.06 0.94
C SER A 219 24.13 -13.08 0.30
N ARG A 220 22.96 -12.65 -0.22
CA ARG A 220 22.05 -13.51 -0.99
C ARG A 220 22.44 -13.62 -2.49
N TYR A 221 23.40 -12.81 -2.94
CA TYR A 221 23.88 -12.76 -4.34
C TYR A 221 25.37 -13.14 -4.47
N LEU A 222 25.93 -13.81 -3.46
CA LEU A 222 27.28 -14.38 -3.42
C LEU A 222 27.20 -15.89 -3.18
#